data_AF-A0A0W0W0G8-F1
#
_entry.id   AF-A0A0W0W0G8-F1
#
_cell.length_a   1.000
_cell.length_b   1.000
_cell.length_c   1.000
_cell.angle_alpha   90.00
_cell.angle_beta   90.00
_cell.angle_gamma   90.00
#
_symmetry.space_group_name_H-M   'P 1'
#
loop_
_entity.id
_entity.type
_entity.pdbx_description
1 polymer ?
#
loop_
_entity_poly.entity_id
_entity_poly.type
_entity_poly.pdbx_seq_one_letter_code
_entity_poly.pdbx_strand_id
1 'polypeptide(L)'
;MIRISLLNDLVQFTLASDLKERQREKEFLEDALGQRYINYSNTIGDTPSDCDLYVHISQFSSANDIRDLFTPDLSVQDKKQPKFFHEPPVHYQFQTQDKIAADSLIENKINELKQKL
;
A
#
# COMPACT_ATOMS: atom_id res chain seq x y z
N MET A 1 5.91 -1.56 10.75
CA MET A 1 4.97 -0.54 10.27
C MET A 1 5.21 -0.30 8.79
N ILE A 2 4.16 -0.25 7.98
CA ILE A 2 4.20 0.02 6.55
C ILE A 2 4.08 1.53 6.30
N ARG A 3 5.13 2.15 5.78
CA ARG A 3 5.15 3.56 5.37
C ARG A 3 4.77 3.67 3.90
N ILE A 4 3.85 4.59 3.60
CA ILE A 4 3.32 4.80 2.25
C ILE A 4 3.71 6.20 1.79
N SER A 5 4.35 6.29 0.64
CA SER A 5 4.79 7.55 0.03
C SER A 5 4.55 7.56 -1.48
N LEU A 6 4.66 8.73 -2.11
CA LEU A 6 4.55 8.89 -3.55
C LEU A 6 5.91 9.21 -4.16
N LEU A 7 6.33 8.49 -5.20
CA LEU A 7 7.49 8.82 -6.01
C LEU A 7 7.08 8.88 -7.47
N ASN A 8 6.97 10.09 -8.02
CA ASN A 8 6.44 10.32 -9.36
C ASN A 8 5.04 9.68 -9.54
N ASP A 9 4.96 8.59 -10.31
CA ASP A 9 3.74 7.86 -10.63
C ASP A 9 3.64 6.55 -9.85
N LEU A 10 4.50 6.35 -8.83
CA LEU A 10 4.60 5.12 -8.05
C LEU A 10 4.25 5.37 -6.58
N VAL A 11 3.32 4.57 -6.07
CA VAL A 11 3.11 4.43 -4.63
C VAL A 11 4.18 3.49 -4.09
N GLN A 12 4.94 3.96 -3.10
CA GLN A 12 6.01 3.21 -2.46
C GLN A 12 5.52 2.68 -1.11
N PHE A 13 5.81 1.41 -0.84
CA PHE A 13 5.59 0.78 0.46
C PHE A 13 6.93 0.42 1.09
N THR A 14 7.22 0.99 2.26
CA THR A 14 8.46 0.76 3.01
C THR A 14 8.16 0.12 4.36
N LEU A 15 8.78 -1.02 4.63
CA LEU A 15 8.59 -1.79 5.86
C LEU A 15 9.63 -1.36 6.89
N ALA A 16 9.16 -0.70 7.95
CA ALA A 16 10.02 -0.08 8.97
C ALA A 16 10.15 -0.91 10.27
N SER A 17 9.57 -2.11 10.33
CA SER A 17 9.63 -3.01 11.49
C SER A 17 10.90 -3.85 11.54
N ASP A 18 11.11 -4.56 12.65
CA ASP A 18 12.20 -5.54 12.80
C ASP A 18 12.10 -6.70 11.79
N LEU A 19 13.12 -7.56 11.68
CA LEU A 19 13.17 -8.63 10.69
C LEU A 19 11.95 -9.58 10.72
N LYS A 20 11.46 -9.95 11.91
CA LYS A 20 10.35 -10.91 12.03
C LYS A 20 9.02 -10.27 11.66
N GLU A 21 8.80 -9.06 12.16
CA GLU A 21 7.59 -8.28 11.84
C GLU A 21 7.58 -7.85 10.38
N ARG A 22 8.73 -7.43 9.82
CA ARG A 22 8.87 -7.03 8.42
C ARG A 22 8.47 -8.14 7.47
N GLN A 23 8.85 -9.39 7.74
CA GLN A 23 8.43 -10.52 6.91
C GLN A 23 6.91 -10.70 6.93
N ARG A 24 6.29 -10.61 8.13
CA ARG A 24 4.83 -10.69 8.28
C ARG A 24 4.11 -9.55 7.57
N GLU A 25 4.63 -8.32 7.67
CA GLU A 25 4.06 -7.16 7.00
C GLU A 25 4.17 -7.26 5.48
N LYS A 26 5.29 -7.80 5.00
CA LYS A 26 5.50 -8.07 3.58
C LYS A 26 4.50 -9.08 3.04
N GLU A 27 4.38 -10.23 3.70
CA GLU A 27 3.42 -11.28 3.33
C GLU A 27 1.98 -10.74 3.33
N PHE A 28 1.61 -9.97 4.37
CA PHE A 28 0.29 -9.33 4.42
C PHE A 28 0.05 -8.40 3.23
N LEU A 29 1.03 -7.54 2.91
CA LEU A 29 0.90 -6.57 1.83
C LEU A 29 0.85 -7.25 0.46
N GLU A 30 1.69 -8.25 0.21
CA GLU A 30 1.70 -9.03 -1.02
C GLU A 30 0.36 -9.79 -1.21
N ASP A 31 -0.17 -10.39 -0.14
CA ASP A 31 -1.49 -11.03 -0.15
C ASP A 31 -2.62 -10.03 -0.45
N ALA A 32 -2.62 -8.86 0.21
CA ALA A 32 -3.63 -7.83 0.01
C ALA A 32 -3.63 -7.27 -1.42
N LEU A 33 -2.44 -7.03 -1.99
CA LEU A 33 -2.28 -6.61 -3.38
C LEU A 33 -2.73 -7.71 -4.35
N GLY A 34 -2.37 -8.98 -4.06
CA GLY A 34 -2.76 -10.13 -4.86
C GLY A 34 -4.27 -10.36 -4.91
N GLN A 35 -4.97 -10.21 -3.77
CA GLN A 35 -6.43 -10.31 -3.71
C GLN A 35 -7.15 -9.27 -4.57
N ARG A 36 -6.54 -8.10 -4.78
CA ARG A 36 -7.08 -7.03 -5.62
C ARG A 36 -6.54 -7.04 -7.05
N TYR A 37 -5.76 -8.06 -7.43
CA TYR A 37 -5.09 -8.15 -8.75
C TYR A 37 -4.23 -6.92 -9.08
N ILE A 38 -3.61 -6.32 -8.06
CA ILE A 38 -2.74 -5.16 -8.22
C ILE A 38 -1.31 -5.65 -8.48
N ASN A 39 -0.74 -5.22 -9.59
CA ASN A 39 0.64 -5.54 -9.95
C ASN A 39 1.61 -4.69 -9.12
N TYR A 40 2.65 -5.30 -8.59
CA TYR A 40 3.70 -4.63 -7.84
C TYR A 40 5.09 -5.03 -8.34
N SER A 41 6.09 -4.22 -8.02
CA SER A 41 7.50 -4.46 -8.32
C SER A 41 8.36 -4.27 -7.08
N ASN A 42 9.44 -5.04 -6.98
CA ASN A 42 10.45 -4.90 -5.93
C ASN A 42 11.59 -3.94 -6.35
N THR A 43 11.51 -3.36 -7.55
CA THR A 43 12.57 -2.54 -8.17
C THR A 43 11.97 -1.36 -8.97
N ILE A 44 12.73 -0.26 -9.06
CA ILE A 44 12.56 0.78 -10.09
C ILE A 44 13.85 0.81 -10.92
N GLY A 45 13.80 0.23 -12.12
CA GLY A 45 14.96 0.17 -13.02
C GLY A 45 16.20 -0.40 -12.30
N ASP A 46 17.33 0.28 -12.44
CA ASP A 46 18.63 -0.16 -11.91
C ASP A 46 19.05 0.55 -10.59
N THR A 47 18.18 1.37 -10.01
CA THR A 47 18.53 2.16 -8.81
C THR A 47 18.24 1.32 -7.55
N PRO A 48 19.16 1.25 -6.57
CA PRO A 48 18.86 0.63 -5.28
C PRO A 48 17.61 1.27 -4.68
N SER A 49 16.59 0.45 -4.46
CA SER A 49 15.31 0.91 -3.92
C SER A 49 15.41 1.13 -2.41
N ASP A 50 15.03 2.32 -1.96
CA ASP A 50 14.87 2.62 -0.54
C ASP A 50 13.57 2.05 0.07
N CYS A 51 12.70 1.46 -0.76
CA CYS A 51 11.46 0.83 -0.31
C CYS A 51 11.36 -0.65 -0.69
N ASP A 52 10.37 -1.33 -0.14
CA ASP A 52 10.18 -2.78 -0.31
C ASP A 52 9.37 -3.11 -1.56
N LEU A 53 8.29 -2.36 -1.82
CA LEU A 53 7.39 -2.59 -2.96
C LEU A 53 6.97 -1.28 -3.62
N TYR A 54 6.78 -1.34 -4.93
CA TYR A 54 6.26 -0.27 -5.78
C TYR A 54 4.99 -0.70 -6.47
N VAL A 55 4.02 0.20 -6.52
CA VAL A 55 2.78 0.02 -7.29
C VAL A 55 2.53 1.26 -8.12
N HIS A 56 2.25 1.08 -9.42
CA HIS A 56 1.87 2.21 -10.26
C HIS A 56 0.53 2.80 -9.80
N ILE A 57 0.49 4.12 -9.63
CA ILE A 57 -0.64 4.83 -9.02
C ILE A 57 -1.96 4.68 -9.79
N SER A 58 -1.89 4.43 -11.10
CA SER A 58 -3.09 4.21 -11.93
C SER A 58 -3.86 2.93 -11.57
N GLN A 59 -3.28 2.03 -10.77
CA GLN A 59 -3.97 0.84 -10.26
C GLN A 59 -4.87 1.14 -9.05
N PHE A 60 -4.81 2.36 -8.52
CA PHE A 60 -5.66 2.83 -7.43
C PHE A 60 -6.67 3.85 -7.93
N SER A 61 -7.88 3.80 -7.37
CA SER A 61 -8.93 4.77 -7.69
C SER A 61 -8.89 6.03 -6.82
N SER A 62 -8.31 5.92 -5.62
CA SER A 62 -8.19 6.97 -4.60
C SER A 62 -7.11 6.59 -3.56
N ALA A 63 -6.73 7.50 -2.67
CA ALA A 63 -5.89 7.16 -1.51
C ALA A 63 -6.62 6.28 -0.50
N ASN A 64 -7.96 6.31 -0.44
CA ASN A 64 -8.74 5.41 0.40
C ASN A 64 -8.68 3.96 -0.09
N ASP A 65 -8.59 3.74 -1.40
CA ASP A 65 -8.40 2.41 -1.98
C ASP A 65 -7.12 1.73 -1.43
N ILE A 66 -6.07 2.53 -1.20
CA ILE A 66 -4.83 2.07 -0.55
C ILE A 66 -5.08 1.75 0.93
N ARG A 67 -5.83 2.58 1.65
CA ARG A 67 -6.19 2.33 3.07
C ARG A 67 -6.98 1.04 3.22
N ASP A 68 -7.86 0.77 2.28
CA ASP A 68 -8.73 -0.39 2.31
C ASP A 68 -7.95 -1.71 2.13
N LEU A 69 -6.71 -1.69 1.63
CA LEU A 69 -5.81 -2.85 1.63
C LEU A 69 -5.53 -3.37 3.05
N PHE A 70 -5.61 -2.49 4.05
CA PHE A 70 -5.26 -2.76 5.44
C PHE A 70 -6.48 -2.86 6.35
N THR A 71 -7.69 -2.61 5.83
CA THR A 71 -8.93 -2.78 6.56
C THR A 71 -9.40 -4.23 6.47
N PRO A 72 -9.80 -4.86 7.59
CA PRO A 72 -10.34 -6.21 7.54
C PRO A 72 -11.65 -6.26 6.75
N ASP A 73 -11.75 -7.21 5.82
CA ASP A 73 -12.97 -7.46 5.06
C ASP A 73 -14.05 -8.05 5.99
N LEU A 74 -15.05 -7.24 6.33
CA LEU A 74 -16.17 -7.64 7.18
C LEU A 74 -17.22 -8.49 6.45
N SER A 75 -17.08 -8.70 5.14
CA SER A 75 -18.06 -9.41 4.32
C SER A 75 -17.93 -10.95 4.37
N VAL A 76 -16.83 -11.48 4.91
CA VAL A 76 -16.59 -12.94 5.04
C VAL A 76 -17.14 -13.48 6.37
N GLN A 77 -18.44 -13.31 6.59
CA GLN A 77 -19.18 -13.95 7.68
C GLN A 77 -19.73 -15.32 7.25
N ASP A 78 -18.88 -16.33 6.97
CA ASP A 78 -19.28 -17.73 7.20
C ASP A 78 -18.17 -18.81 7.10
N LYS A 79 -18.08 -19.61 8.19
CA LYS A 79 -17.76 -21.06 8.33
C LYS A 79 -16.37 -21.67 8.20
N LYS A 80 -15.30 -20.89 8.17
CA LYS A 80 -14.04 -21.27 8.87
C LYS A 80 -13.55 -19.97 9.44
N GLN A 81 -13.34 -19.89 10.76
CA GLN A 81 -12.94 -18.66 11.44
C GLN A 81 -12.08 -17.82 10.50
N PRO A 82 -12.58 -16.67 9.98
CA PRO A 82 -11.66 -15.73 9.36
C PRO A 82 -10.61 -15.50 10.44
N LYS A 83 -9.32 -15.56 10.10
CA LYS A 83 -8.27 -15.26 11.07
C LYS A 83 -8.50 -13.80 11.47
N PHE A 84 -9.29 -13.62 12.53
CA PHE A 84 -9.63 -12.35 13.11
C PHE A 84 -8.30 -11.77 13.55
N PHE A 85 -7.87 -10.69 12.90
CA PHE A 85 -6.92 -9.81 13.52
C PHE A 85 -7.76 -8.77 14.27
N HIS A 86 -7.75 -8.87 15.61
CA HIS A 86 -8.51 -7.99 16.51
C HIS A 86 -8.09 -6.51 16.42
N GLU A 87 -7.03 -6.22 15.68
CA GLU A 87 -6.54 -4.92 15.22
C GLU A 87 -5.99 -5.18 13.80
N PRO A 88 -5.85 -4.20 12.89
CA PRO A 88 -5.18 -4.48 11.63
C PRO A 88 -3.83 -5.16 11.95
N PRO A 89 -3.49 -6.32 11.33
CA PRO A 89 -2.30 -7.10 11.70
C PRO A 89 -0.99 -6.34 11.51
N VAL A 90 -1.07 -5.20 10.82
CA VAL A 90 0.02 -4.33 10.42
C VAL A 90 -0.41 -2.88 10.64
N HIS A 91 0.48 -2.07 11.20
CA HIS A 91 0.27 -0.61 11.26
C HIS A 91 0.75 0.01 9.97
N TYR A 92 0.01 0.96 9.41
CA TYR A 92 0.43 1.72 8.23
C TYR A 92 0.32 3.22 8.44
N GLN A 93 1.12 3.99 7.71
CA GLN A 93 1.15 5.45 7.78
C GLN A 93 1.49 6.07 6.43
N PHE A 94 0.68 7.03 5.97
CA PHE A 94 1.08 7.95 4.90
C PHE A 94 2.16 8.91 5.39
N GLN A 95 3.28 8.95 4.68
CA GLN A 95 4.37 9.87 5.00
C GLN A 95 4.05 11.29 4.54
N THR A 96 4.71 12.27 5.16
CA THR A 96 4.69 13.65 4.70
C THR A 96 5.90 13.89 3.81
N GLN A 97 5.71 14.52 2.65
CA GLN A 97 6.75 14.93 1.71
C GLN A 97 6.69 16.44 1.53
N ASP A 98 7.80 17.15 1.73
CA ASP A 98 7.86 18.61 1.59
C ASP A 98 6.72 19.37 2.32
N LYS A 99 6.33 18.86 3.50
CA LYS A 99 5.22 19.34 4.35
C LYS A 99 3.80 19.04 3.82
N ILE A 100 3.67 18.31 2.72
CA ILE A 100 2.41 17.87 2.14
C ILE A 100 2.17 16.40 2.50
N ALA A 101 0.94 16.06 2.89
CA ALA A 101 0.58 14.68 3.20
C ALA A 101 0.55 13.82 1.91
N ALA A 102 1.17 12.64 1.93
CA ALA A 102 1.29 11.79 0.74
C ALA A 102 -0.06 11.33 0.18
N ASP A 103 -1.09 11.17 1.01
CA ASP A 103 -2.44 10.86 0.55
C ASP A 103 -3.02 11.96 -0.35
N SER A 104 -2.77 13.22 -0.02
CA SER A 104 -3.16 14.37 -0.85
C SER A 104 -2.39 14.39 -2.17
N LEU A 105 -1.09 14.08 -2.14
CA LEU A 105 -0.28 13.97 -3.35
C LEU A 105 -0.78 12.84 -4.26
N ILE A 106 -1.12 11.69 -3.68
CA ILE A 106 -1.68 10.53 -4.39
C ILE A 106 -3.02 10.89 -5.04
N GLU A 107 -3.95 11.48 -4.28
CA GLU A 107 -5.25 11.91 -4.81
C GLU A 107 -5.09 12.87 -6.00
N ASN A 108 -4.25 13.89 -5.84
CA ASN A 108 -3.97 14.84 -6.90
C ASN A 108 -3.41 14.14 -8.15
N LYS A 109 -2.48 13.21 -7.95
CA LYS A 109 -1.85 12.50 -9.06
C LYS A 109 -2.79 11.54 -9.78
N ILE A 110 -3.67 10.85 -9.07
CA ILE A 110 -4.74 10.03 -9.66
C ILE A 110 -5.64 10.91 -10.52
N ASN A 111 -6.04 12.09 -10.01
CA ASN A 111 -6.90 13.02 -10.74
C ASN A 111 -6.22 13.58 -12.01
N GLU A 112 -4.93 13.91 -11.94
CA GLU A 112 -4.15 14.34 -13.11
C GLU A 112 -4.10 13.26 -14.20
N LEU A 113 -3.90 12.00 -13.83
CA LEU A 113 -3.83 10.89 -14.79
C LEU A 113 -5.19 10.60 -15.43
N LYS A 114 -6.28 10.69 -14.66
CA LYS A 114 -7.65 10.53 -15.17
C LYS A 114 -8.02 11.60 -16.21
N GLN A 115 -7.46 12.80 -16.11
CA GLN A 115 -7.72 13.90 -17.06
C GLN A 115 -6.89 13.80 -18.36
N LYS A 116 -5.83 13.00 -18.37
CA LYS A 116 -4.95 12.79 -19.53
C LYS A 116 -5.36 11.60 -20.42
N LEU A 117 -6.33 10.80 -19.96
CA LEU A 117 -6.93 9.67 -20.67
C LEU A 117 -8.23 10.10 -21.35
#